data_AF-A0A3N1SMA2-F1
#
_entry.id   AF-A0A3N1SMA2-F1
#
_cell.length_a   1.000
_cell.length_b   1.000
_cell.length_c   1.000
_cell.angle_alpha   90.00
_cell.angle_beta   90.00
_cell.angle_gamma   90.00
#
_symmetry.space_group_name_H-M   'P 1'
#
loop_
_entity.id
_entity.type
_entity.pdbx_description
1 polymer ?
#
loop_
_entity_poly.entity_id
_entity_poly.type
_entity_poly.pdbx_seq_one_letter_code
_entity_poly.pdbx_strand_id
1 'polypeptide(L)'
;MISHLGKTKIVTLGDVEVRATRNAIGFNVACNATNTHDRTLNIRVTVSVGNGTDWVRTTKFNLPRVAAGGTGRETTLIADPGDGNMPDDPKVYIDSVMNY
;
A
#
# COMPACT_ATOMS: atom_id res chain seq x y z
N MET A 1 15.78 23.99 5.08
CA MET A 1 14.41 23.45 5.13
C MET A 1 14.44 22.11 4.43
N ILE A 2 14.40 20.98 5.15
CA ILE A 2 14.50 19.65 4.55
C ILE A 2 13.13 19.31 3.98
N SER A 3 12.99 19.26 2.65
CA SER A 3 11.74 18.86 2.00
C SER A 3 11.50 17.38 2.26
N HIS A 4 10.46 17.03 3.03
CA HIS A 4 10.05 15.64 3.26
C HIS A 4 9.23 15.09 2.07
N LEU A 5 9.44 15.64 0.87
CA LEU A 5 8.80 15.22 -0.38
C LEU A 5 9.55 13.98 -0.91
N GLY A 6 9.47 12.86 -0.21
CA GLY A 6 10.02 11.61 -0.71
C GLY A 6 9.28 11.21 -2.00
N LYS A 7 9.99 10.57 -2.93
CA LYS A 7 9.41 10.11 -4.19
C LYS A 7 8.32 9.08 -3.89
N THR A 8 7.17 9.22 -4.55
CA THR A 8 6.13 8.17 -4.52
C THR A 8 6.68 6.91 -5.16
N LYS A 9 6.67 5.80 -4.42
CA LYS A 9 6.92 4.46 -4.96
C LYS A 9 5.62 3.84 -5.40
N ILE A 10 5.65 3.21 -6.56
CA ILE A 10 4.50 2.51 -7.13
C ILE A 10 4.94 1.06 -7.36
N VAL A 11 4.14 0.12 -6.89
CA VAL A 11 4.30 -1.31 -7.19
C VAL A 11 2.97 -1.86 -7.67
N THR A 12 3.03 -2.79 -8.62
CA THR A 12 1.86 -3.43 -9.21
C THR A 12 1.99 -4.94 -9.15
N LEU A 13 0.89 -5.63 -8.86
CA LEU A 13 0.79 -7.09 -8.92
C LEU A 13 -0.57 -7.45 -9.52
N GLY A 14 -0.57 -7.92 -10.76
CA GLY A 14 -1.82 -8.13 -11.51
C GLY A 14 -2.67 -6.86 -11.56
N ASP A 15 -3.90 -6.95 -11.09
CA ASP A 15 -4.89 -5.87 -11.07
C ASP A 15 -4.79 -4.94 -9.84
N VAL A 16 -3.74 -5.08 -9.04
CA VAL A 16 -3.49 -4.29 -7.84
C VAL A 16 -2.35 -3.32 -8.07
N GLU A 17 -2.58 -2.05 -7.72
CA GLU A 17 -1.57 -0.99 -7.66
C GLU A 17 -1.47 -0.45 -6.24
N VAL A 18 -0.26 -0.36 -5.72
CA VAL A 18 0.03 0.25 -4.42
C VAL A 18 0.99 1.41 -4.60
N ARG A 19 0.66 2.56 -3.99
CA ARG A 19 1.46 3.78 -4.01
C ARG A 19 1.85 4.15 -2.59
N ALA A 20 3.14 4.23 -2.29
CA ALA A 20 3.65 4.70 -1.00
C ALA A 20 4.38 6.03 -1.18
N THR A 21 3.92 7.08 -0.48
CA THR A 21 4.54 8.41 -0.52
C THR A 21 5.00 8.78 0.86
N ARG A 22 6.30 9.05 1.02
CA ARG A 22 6.86 9.50 2.30
C ARG A 22 6.35 10.90 2.64
N ASN A 23 6.11 11.13 3.92
CA ASN A 23 5.80 12.43 4.48
C ASN A 23 6.54 12.63 5.82
N ALA A 24 6.22 13.71 6.53
CA ALA A 24 6.90 14.07 7.79
C ALA A 24 6.68 13.10 8.96
N ILE A 25 5.66 12.24 8.88
CA ILE A 25 5.21 11.39 9.99
C ILE A 25 5.16 9.90 9.62
N GLY A 26 5.58 9.53 8.40
CA GLY A 26 5.42 8.16 7.91
C GLY A 26 5.30 8.06 6.39
N PHE A 27 4.54 7.06 5.94
CA PHE A 27 4.15 6.86 4.54
C PHE A 27 2.63 6.91 4.36
N ASN A 28 2.16 7.76 3.46
CA ASN A 28 0.81 7.65 2.91
C ASN A 28 0.80 6.51 1.89
N VAL A 29 0.09 5.43 2.18
CA VAL A 29 -0.01 4.25 1.33
C VAL A 29 -1.42 4.14 0.78
N ALA A 30 -1.56 4.25 -0.53
CA ALA A 30 -2.80 4.05 -1.26
C ALA A 30 -2.78 2.70 -1.97
N CYS A 31 -3.89 1.98 -1.93
CA CYS A 31 -4.08 0.70 -2.61
C CYS A 31 -5.31 0.80 -3.52
N ASN A 32 -5.12 0.45 -4.79
CA ASN A 32 -6.16 0.32 -5.79
C ASN A 32 -6.19 -1.15 -6.24
N ALA A 33 -7.36 -1.79 -6.23
CA ALA A 33 -7.52 -3.15 -6.75
C ALA A 33 -8.71 -3.21 -7.69
N THR A 34 -8.48 -3.61 -8.94
CA THR A 34 -9.54 -3.79 -9.93
C THR A 34 -10.06 -5.22 -9.86
N ASN A 35 -11.38 -5.36 -9.75
CA ASN A 35 -12.03 -6.65 -9.80
C ASN A 35 -12.25 -7.06 -11.25
N THR A 36 -11.43 -7.98 -11.75
CA THR A 36 -11.52 -8.54 -13.10
C THR A 36 -12.46 -9.75 -13.21
N HIS A 37 -13.12 -10.14 -12.11
CA HIS A 37 -14.16 -11.17 -12.13
C HIS A 37 -15.52 -10.61 -12.56
N ASP A 38 -16.41 -11.51 -12.99
CA ASP A 38 -17.76 -11.24 -13.46
C ASP A 38 -18.80 -11.03 -12.35
N ARG A 39 -18.36 -11.02 -11.09
CA ARG A 39 -19.20 -10.86 -9.90
C ARG A 39 -18.57 -9.91 -8.89
N THR A 40 -19.40 -9.33 -8.02
CA THR A 40 -18.94 -8.52 -6.89
C THR A 40 -18.13 -9.36 -5.90
N LEU A 41 -16.99 -8.82 -5.44
CA LEU A 41 -16.08 -9.50 -4.51
C LEU A 41 -15.62 -8.58 -3.38
N ASN A 42 -15.18 -9.16 -2.27
CA ASN A 42 -14.32 -8.45 -1.33
C ASN A 42 -12.87 -8.77 -1.67
N ILE A 43 -12.03 -7.75 -1.71
CA ILE A 43 -10.60 -7.88 -2.01
C ILE A 43 -9.83 -7.45 -0.77
N ARG A 44 -8.91 -8.30 -0.31
CA ARG A 44 -7.96 -7.96 0.74
C ARG A 44 -6.55 -7.98 0.19
N VAL A 45 -5.82 -6.89 0.39
CA VAL A 45 -4.44 -6.74 -0.04
C VAL A 45 -3.56 -6.54 1.20
N THR A 46 -2.52 -7.36 1.34
CA THR A 46 -1.49 -7.18 2.37
C THR A 46 -0.28 -6.51 1.74
N VAL A 47 0.19 -5.43 2.35
CA VAL A 47 1.27 -4.60 1.82
C VAL A 47 2.32 -4.39 2.91
N SER A 48 3.59 -4.57 2.55
CA SER A 48 4.73 -4.23 3.39
C SER A 48 5.53 -3.07 2.79
N VAL A 49 5.86 -2.10 3.64
CA VAL A 49 6.76 -0.98 3.32
C VAL A 49 7.98 -1.10 4.21
N GLY A 50 9.17 -1.08 3.63
CA GLY A 50 10.40 -1.33 4.36
C GLY A 50 11.63 -0.63 3.80
N ASN A 51 12.75 -0.72 4.51
CA ASN A 51 14.07 -0.33 3.99
C ASN A 51 14.78 -1.50 3.26
N GLY A 52 14.20 -2.71 3.34
CA GLY A 52 14.75 -3.92 2.74
C GLY A 52 15.79 -4.65 3.60
N THR A 53 15.93 -4.27 4.88
CA THR A 53 16.78 -4.93 5.87
C THR A 53 15.98 -5.29 7.12
N ASP A 54 15.71 -4.32 7.98
CA ASP A 54 15.27 -4.49 9.37
C ASP A 54 14.02 -3.65 9.70
N TRP A 55 13.87 -2.49 9.05
CA TRP A 55 12.65 -1.69 9.18
C TRP A 55 11.61 -2.18 8.16
N VAL A 56 10.53 -2.77 8.67
CA VAL A 56 9.36 -3.16 7.88
C VAL A 56 8.08 -2.89 8.66
N ARG A 57 7.10 -2.34 7.95
CA ARG A 57 5.74 -2.13 8.47
C ARG A 57 4.76 -2.72 7.48
N THR A 58 3.83 -3.50 8.00
CA THR A 58 2.82 -4.19 7.19
C THR A 58 1.44 -3.61 7.49
N THR A 59 0.66 -3.39 6.44
CA THR A 59 -0.75 -2.96 6.52
C THR A 59 -1.64 -3.85 5.66
N LYS A 60 -2.92 -3.89 5.99
CA LYS A 60 -3.94 -4.64 5.25
C LYS A 60 -5.00 -3.68 4.76
N PHE A 61 -5.24 -3.69 3.46
CA PHE A 61 -6.35 -2.99 2.82
C PHE A 61 -7.52 -3.95 2.68
N ASN A 62 -8.70 -3.50 3.05
CA ASN A 62 -9.93 -4.28 2.97
C ASN A 62 -10.92 -3.52 2.10
N LEU A 63 -11.10 -4.00 0.88
CA LEU A 63 -11.90 -3.38 -0.16
C LEU A 63 -13.21 -4.19 -0.33
N PRO A 64 -14.27 -3.87 0.43
CA PRO A 64 -15.50 -4.64 0.39
C PRO A 64 -16.32 -4.32 -0.88
N ARG A 65 -17.05 -5.32 -1.36
CA ARG A 65 -18.09 -5.16 -2.39
C ARG A 65 -17.61 -4.43 -3.66
N VAL A 66 -16.41 -4.75 -4.14
CA VAL A 66 -15.91 -4.23 -5.41
C VAL A 66 -16.71 -4.89 -6.54
N ALA A 67 -17.52 -4.09 -7.25
CA ALA A 67 -18.34 -4.57 -8.37
C ALA A 67 -17.48 -5.20 -9.48
N ALA A 68 -18.08 -6.06 -10.31
CA ALA A 68 -17.44 -6.60 -11.50
C ALA A 68 -16.93 -5.47 -12.42
N GLY A 69 -15.65 -5.51 -12.80
CA GLY A 69 -14.99 -4.45 -13.56
C GLY A 69 -14.72 -3.16 -12.77
N GLY A 70 -15.12 -3.09 -11.50
CA GLY A 70 -14.91 -1.93 -10.63
C GLY A 70 -13.53 -1.93 -9.97
N THR A 71 -13.10 -0.76 -9.50
CA THR A 71 -11.86 -0.59 -8.73
C THR A 71 -12.18 -0.19 -7.29
N GLY A 72 -11.80 -1.03 -6.34
CA GLY A 72 -11.77 -0.69 -4.91
C GLY A 72 -10.55 0.18 -4.60
N ARG A 73 -10.71 1.16 -3.71
CA ARG A 73 -9.64 2.09 -3.32
C ARG A 73 -9.65 2.33 -1.83
N GLU A 74 -8.47 2.34 -1.22
CA GLU A 74 -8.29 2.68 0.19
C GLU A 74 -6.93 3.34 0.39
N THR A 75 -6.80 4.16 1.43
CA THR A 75 -5.56 4.83 1.79
C THR A 75 -5.38 4.77 3.30
N THR A 76 -4.15 4.57 3.73
CA THR A 76 -3.78 4.53 5.15
C THR A 76 -2.43 5.21 5.38
N LEU A 77 -2.23 5.69 6.60
CA LEU A 77 -0.94 6.21 7.05
C LEU A 77 -0.22 5.09 7.80
N ILE A 78 0.94 4.68 7.29
CA ILE A 78 1.91 3.91 8.07
C ILE A 78 2.76 4.93 8.82
N ALA A 79 2.45 5.15 10.09
CA ALA A 79 3.16 6.10 10.93
C ALA A 79 4.56 5.57 11.29
N ASP A 80 5.51 6.50 11.42
CA ASP A 80 6.80 6.24 12.06
C ASP A 80 6.67 6.48 13.57
N PRO A 81 6.73 5.43 14.41
CA PRO A 81 6.68 5.63 15.86
C PRO A 81 7.98 6.23 16.43
N GLY A 82 9.01 6.48 15.61
CA GLY A 82 10.34 6.90 16.05
C GLY A 82 11.27 5.73 16.36
N ASP A 83 10.80 4.49 16.19
CA ASP A 83 11.57 3.27 16.36
C ASP A 83 12.28 2.91 15.06
N GLY A 84 13.42 3.57 14.80
CA GLY A 84 14.36 3.23 13.74
C GLY A 84 14.45 4.24 12.59
N ASN A 85 15.35 3.96 11.65
CA ASN A 85 15.60 4.82 10.50
C ASN A 85 14.55 4.57 9.40
N MET A 86 13.44 5.30 9.45
CA MET A 86 12.47 5.31 8.35
C MET A 86 13.15 5.73 7.03
N PRO A 87 13.10 4.89 5.98
CA PRO A 87 13.84 5.16 4.75
C PRO A 87 13.27 6.37 3.99
N ASP A 88 14.14 7.19 3.41
CA ASP A 88 13.74 8.21 2.44
C ASP A 88 13.19 7.59 1.15
N ASP A 89 13.78 6.45 0.76
CA ASP A 89 13.43 5.66 -0.43
C ASP A 89 12.93 4.26 0.00
N PRO A 90 11.61 4.08 0.21
CA PRO A 90 11.10 2.82 0.71
C PRO A 90 11.12 1.73 -0.39
N LYS A 91 11.21 0.48 0.03
CA LYS A 91 10.78 -0.68 -0.75
C LYS A 91 9.33 -0.99 -0.41
N VAL A 92 8.53 -1.28 -1.42
CA VAL A 92 7.09 -1.60 -1.26
C VAL A 92 6.85 -2.97 -1.86
N TYR A 93 6.16 -3.81 -1.11
CA TYR A 93 5.82 -5.18 -1.49
C TYR A 93 4.31 -5.38 -1.36
N ILE A 94 3.71 -6.01 -2.36
CA ILE A 94 2.36 -6.58 -2.26
C ILE A 94 2.57 -8.03 -1.84
N ASP A 95 2.35 -8.30 -0.56
CA ASP A 95 2.65 -9.61 0.04
C ASP A 95 1.60 -10.65 -0.34
N SER A 96 0.33 -10.24 -0.42
CA SER A 96 -0.78 -11.10 -0.82
C SER A 96 -1.98 -10.33 -1.33
N VAL A 97 -2.75 -10.99 -2.20
CA VAL A 97 -4.06 -10.55 -2.69
C VAL A 97 -5.03 -11.71 -2.49
N MET A 98 -6.13 -11.46 -1.77
CA MET A 98 -7.15 -12.46 -1.47
C MET A 98 -8.53 -11.96 -1.89
N ASN A 99 -9.28 -12.78 -2.61
CA ASN A 99 -10.63 -12.50 -3.06
C ASN A 99 -11.60 -13.45 -2.32
N TYR A 100 -12.67 -12.92 -1.71
CA TYR A 100 -13.63 -13.72 -0.93
C TYR A 100 -15.05 -13.14 -0.87
#